data_AF-A0A832AV06-F1
#
_entry.id   AF-A0A832AV06-F1
#
_cell.length_a   1.000
_cell.length_b   1.000
_cell.length_c   1.000
_cell.angle_alpha   90.00
_cell.angle_beta   90.00
_cell.angle_gamma   90.00
#
_symmetry.space_group_name_H-M   'P 1'
#
loop_
_entity.id
_entity.type
_entity.pdbx_description
1 polymer ?
#
loop_
_entity_poly.entity_id
_entity_poly.type
_entity_poly.pdbx_seq_one_letter_code
_entity_poly.pdbx_strand_id
1 'polypeptide(L)' 'MKLQTLKKSGVVGSVGIFVKCGSAYENEREGGLSHFVEHMVFKGTKRRSYF' A
#
# COMPACT_ATOMS: atom_id res chain seq x y z
N MET A 1 -2.77 13.91 4.45
CA MET A 1 -3.23 12.59 4.90
C MET A 1 -4.67 12.73 5.38
N LYS A 2 -5.61 11.90 4.89
CA LYS A 2 -7.02 11.93 5.32
C LYS A 2 -7.35 10.59 5.97
N LEU A 3 -7.90 10.62 7.17
CA LEU A 3 -8.43 9.45 7.88
C LEU A 3 -9.95 9.44 7.75
N GLN A 4 -10.51 8.27 7.40
CA GLN A 4 -11.95 8.06 7.32
C GLN A 4 -12.29 6.72 7.96
N THR A 5 -13.37 6.68 8.73
CA THR A 5 -13.82 5.49 9.45
C THR A 5 -15.32 5.33 9.28
N LEU A 6 -15.79 4.10 9.13
CA LEU A 6 -17.20 3.75 9.12
C LEU A 6 -17.48 2.82 10.29
N LYS A 7 -18.45 3.17 11.14
CA LYS A 7 -18.80 2.35 12.31
C LYS A 7 -19.75 1.24 11.88
N LYS A 8 -19.39 -0.02 12.17
CA LYS A 8 -20.21 -1.20 11.91
C LYS A 8 -20.30 -2.03 13.20
N SER A 9 -21.49 -2.48 13.58
CA SER A 9 -21.65 -3.44 14.68
C SER A 9 -21.28 -4.83 14.18
N GLY A 10 -20.01 -5.20 14.37
CA GLY A 10 -19.49 -6.52 14.06
C GLY A 10 -18.16 -6.72 14.76
N VAL A 11 -17.76 -7.97 14.96
CA VAL A 11 -16.50 -8.33 15.64
C VAL A 11 -15.29 -8.31 14.70
N VAL A 12 -15.50 -8.04 13.41
CA VAL A 12 -14.45 -7.97 12.39
C VAL A 12 -14.29 -6.54 11.86
N GLY A 13 -13.04 -6.14 11.62
CA GLY A 13 -12.69 -4.84 11.05
C GLY A 13 -11.76 -5.00 9.86
N SER A 14 -11.80 -4.03 8.95
CA SER A 14 -10.85 -3.91 7.83
C SER A 14 -10.22 -2.52 7.87
N VAL A 15 -8.92 -2.46 7.55
CA VAL A 15 -8.15 -1.22 7.48
C VAL A 15 -7.42 -1.21 6.16
N GLY A 16 -7.53 -0.11 5.42
CA GLY A 16 -6.82 0.11 4.16
C GLY A 16 -6.03 1.41 4.21
N ILE A 17 -4.86 1.40 3.58
CA ILE A 17 -4.05 2.60 3.34
C ILE A 17 -4.08 2.85 1.83
N PHE A 18 -4.50 4.04 1.43
CA PHE A 18 -4.59 4.43 0.03
C PHE A 18 -3.63 5.58 -0.24
N VAL A 19 -2.82 5.42 -1.29
CA VAL A 19 -1.86 6.43 -1.73
C VAL A 19 -2.27 6.84 -3.14
N LYS A 20 -2.30 8.15 -3.41
CA LYS A 20 -2.62 8.69 -4.74
C LYS A 20 -1.39 8.60 -5.65
N CYS A 21 -1.03 7.37 -6.03
CA CYS A 21 0.11 7.02 -6.87
C CYS A 21 -0.23 5.80 -7.74
N GLY A 22 0.62 5.48 -8.71
CA GLY A 22 0.48 4.34 -9.63
C GLY A 22 1.22 4.59 -10.93
N SER A 23 1.17 3.65 -11.87
CA SER A 23 1.93 3.74 -13.13
C SER A 23 1.61 4.96 -14.00
N ALA A 24 0.44 5.58 -13.81
CA ALA A 24 0.11 6.86 -14.44
C ALA A 24 1.03 8.04 -14.02
N TYR A 25 1.80 7.88 -12.94
CA TYR A 25 2.75 8.87 -12.44
C TYR A 25 4.22 8.48 -12.75
N GLU A 26 4.46 7.36 -13.43
CA GLU A 26 5.81 6.92 -13.82
C GLU A 26 6.26 7.65 -15.09
N ASN A 27 7.56 7.95 -15.18
CA ASN A 27 8.19 8.37 -16.43
C ASN A 27 8.82 7.17 -17.16
N GLU A 28 9.34 7.38 -18.37
CA GLU A 28 9.90 6.32 -19.21
C GLU A 28 11.06 5.54 -18.56
N ARG A 29 11.80 6.15 -17.64
CA ARG A 29 12.90 5.50 -16.91
C ARG A 29 12.44 4.72 -15.69
N GLU A 30 11.19 4.92 -15.25
CA GLU A 30 10.60 4.35 -14.03
C GLU A 30 9.51 3.30 -14.34
N GLY A 31 9.36 2.91 -15.60
CA GLY A 31 8.33 1.96 -16.03
C GLY A 31 8.35 0.67 -15.21
N GLY A 32 7.22 0.36 -14.57
CA GLY A 32 7.01 -0.84 -13.76
C GLY A 32 7.31 -0.66 -12.26
N LEU A 33 7.71 0.54 -11.82
CA LEU A 33 8.03 0.80 -10.42
C LEU A 33 6.85 0.55 -9.46
N SER A 34 5.63 0.92 -9.85
CA SER A 34 4.42 0.73 -9.04
C SER A 34 4.13 -0.76 -8.84
N HIS A 35 4.27 -1.56 -9.90
CA HIS A 35 4.10 -3.01 -9.80
C HIS A 35 5.21 -3.65 -8.95
N PHE A 36 6.44 -3.18 -9.11
CA PHE A 36 7.55 -3.62 -8.27
C PHE A 36 7.27 -3.33 -6.78
N VAL A 37 6.84 -2.11 -6.44
CA VAL A 37 6.50 -1.71 -5.07
C VAL A 37 5.35 -2.57 -4.51
N GLU A 38 4.34 -2.90 -5.32
CA GLU A 38 3.24 -3.79 -4.92
C GLU A 38 3.73 -5.16 -4.42
N HIS A 39 4.71 -5.77 -5.10
CA HIS A 39 5.30 -7.04 -4.65
C HIS A 39 6.20 -6.87 -3.43
N MET A 40 6.87 -5.73 -3.31
CA MET A 40 7.85 -5.48 -2.25
C MET A 40 7.23 -5.01 -0.94
N VAL A 41 6.00 -4.48 -0.95
CA VAL A 41 5.38 -3.86 0.23
C VAL A 41 5.24 -4.82 1.42
N PHE A 42 5.23 -6.14 1.18
CA PHE A 42 5.15 -7.18 2.20
C PHE A 42 6.47 -7.93 2.44
N LYS A 43 7.57 -7.55 1.80
CA LYS A 43 8.88 -8.23 1.90
C LYS A 43 9.74 -7.75 3.08
N GLY A 44 9.08 -7.37 4.17
CA GLY A 44 9.72 -6.93 5.40
C GLY A 44 10.00 -5.44 5.46
N THR A 45 10.54 -5.01 6.59
CA THR A 45 10.87 -3.63 6.92
C THR A 45 12.19 -3.59 7.65
N LYS A 46 12.75 -2.39 7.87
CA LYS A 46 13.98 -2.21 8.68
C LYS A 46 13.89 -2.82 10.09
N ARG A 47 12.69 -3.06 10.62
CA ARG A 47 12.45 -3.56 11.98
C ARG A 47 11.89 -4.99 12.04
N ARG A 48 11.40 -5.53 10.92
CA ARG A 48 10.74 -6.85 10.88
C ARG A 48 11.10 -7.54 9.58
N SER A 49 11.72 -8.71 9.69
CA SER A 49 12.06 -9.56 8.55
C SER A 49 10.82 -10.22 7.96
N TYR A 50 10.91 -10.56 6.68
CA TYR A 50 9.97 -11.42 5.96
C TYR A 50 10.54 -12.86 5.96
N PHE A 51 9.68 -13.88 5.99
CA PHE A 51 10.05 -15.31 6.02
C PHE A 51 10.09 -15.92 4.61
#